data_AF-A0A528TMK7-F1
#
_entry.id   AF-A0A528TMK7-F1
#
_cell.length_a   1.000
_cell.length_b   1.000
_cell.length_c   1.000
_cell.angle_alpha   90.00
_cell.angle_beta   90.00
_cell.angle_gamma   90.00
#
_symmetry.space_group_name_H-M   'P 1'
#
loop_
_entity.id
_entity.type
_entity.pdbx_description
1 polymer ?
#
loop_
_entity_poly.entity_id
_entity_poly.type
_entity_poly.pdbx_seq_one_letter_code
_entity_poly.pdbx_strand_id
1 'polypeptide(L)'
;MTFNAPLRKLVLLLHVISSVGFLGAVVTFLALAIIGLSGDAEAQRSAYMVMPALTWGVIVPLAATTLTVGVVQSLGTPWGLFRYYWVIVKLVLTVIALIVLLI
;
A
#
# COMPACT_ATOMS: atom_id res chain seq x y z
N MET A 1 -19.63 -6.45 -16.02
CA MET A 1 -20.35 -7.43 -15.19
C MET A 1 -20.01 -7.14 -13.73
N THR A 2 -21.00 -6.96 -12.86
CA THR A 2 -20.75 -6.77 -11.43
C THR A 2 -20.46 -8.10 -10.76
N PHE A 3 -19.53 -8.12 -9.81
CA PHE A 3 -19.21 -9.32 -9.04
C PHE A 3 -20.45 -9.90 -8.34
N ASN A 4 -20.48 -11.24 -8.25
CA ASN A 4 -21.36 -11.93 -7.33
C ASN A 4 -21.00 -11.59 -5.87
N ALA A 5 -21.89 -11.87 -4.93
CA ALA A 5 -21.72 -11.45 -3.54
C ALA A 5 -20.45 -12.00 -2.87
N PRO A 6 -20.06 -13.29 -3.02
CA PRO A 6 -18.83 -13.82 -2.43
C PRO A 6 -17.57 -13.15 -2.99
N LEU A 7 -17.46 -13.02 -4.30
CA LEU A 7 -16.28 -12.43 -4.94
C LEU A 7 -16.12 -10.96 -4.57
N ARG A 8 -17.22 -10.20 -4.49
CA ARG A 8 -17.20 -8.81 -4.05
C ARG A 8 -16.64 -8.67 -2.63
N LYS A 9 -17.03 -9.56 -1.71
CA LYS A 9 -16.54 -9.56 -0.33
C LYS A 9 -15.05 -9.92 -0.26
N LEU A 10 -14.61 -10.92 -1.03
CA LEU A 10 -13.20 -11.32 -1.08
C LEU A 10 -12.31 -10.19 -1.61
N VAL A 11 -12.68 -9.59 -2.73
CA VAL A 11 -11.93 -8.47 -3.32
C VAL A 11 -11.87 -7.28 -2.36
N LEU A 12 -12.99 -6.95 -1.70
CA LEU A 12 -13.02 -5.90 -0.68
C LEU A 12 -12.10 -6.24 0.51
N LEU A 13 -12.14 -7.48 1.00
CA LEU A 13 -11.28 -7.93 2.09
C LEU A 13 -9.80 -7.81 1.73
N LEU A 14 -9.40 -8.29 0.55
CA LEU A 14 -8.04 -8.19 0.06
C LEU A 14 -7.61 -6.72 -0.09
N HIS A 15 -8.48 -5.85 -0.60
CA HIS A 15 -8.19 -4.43 -0.74
C HIS A 15 -7.97 -3.77 0.63
N VAL A 16 -8.84 -4.05 1.60
CA VAL A 16 -8.71 -3.48 2.97
C VAL A 16 -7.46 -4.00 3.65
N ILE A 17 -7.20 -5.32 3.64
CA ILE A 17 -6.00 -5.89 4.28
C ILE A 17 -4.73 -5.32 3.65
N SER A 18 -4.65 -5.30 2.32
CA SER A 18 -3.45 -4.79 1.64
C SER A 18 -3.25 -3.29 1.83
N SER A 19 -4.30 -2.47 1.76
CA SER A 19 -4.18 -1.01 1.90
C SER A 19 -3.89 -0.58 3.33
N VAL A 20 -4.55 -1.18 4.33
CA VAL A 20 -4.29 -0.90 5.74
C VAL A 20 -2.91 -1.44 6.13
N GLY A 21 -2.54 -2.63 5.67
CA GLY A 21 -1.22 -3.20 5.88
C GLY A 21 -0.11 -2.35 5.25
N PHE A 22 -0.32 -1.84 4.04
CA PHE A 22 0.59 -0.91 3.38
C PHE A 22 0.81 0.35 4.23
N LEU A 23 -0.28 0.99 4.67
CA LEU A 23 -0.19 2.18 5.53
C LEU A 23 0.52 1.88 6.85
N GLY A 24 0.22 0.76 7.50
CA GLY A 24 0.89 0.32 8.72
C GLY A 24 2.39 0.10 8.52
N ALA A 25 2.79 -0.52 7.40
CA ALA A 25 4.20 -0.73 7.07
C ALA A 25 4.94 0.59 6.83
N VAL A 26 4.29 1.58 6.21
CA VAL A 26 4.84 2.94 6.05
C VAL A 26 5.01 3.64 7.40
N VAL A 27 4.05 3.50 8.32
CA VAL A 27 4.18 4.04 9.69
C VAL A 27 5.34 3.38 10.44
N THR A 28 5.52 2.06 10.31
CA THR A 28 6.67 1.34 10.88
C THR A 28 7.98 1.86 10.27
N PHE A 29 8.03 2.05 8.96
CA PHE A 29 9.20 2.61 8.28
C PHE A 29 9.51 4.02 8.78
N LEU A 30 8.49 4.86 9.00
CA LEU A 30 8.66 6.19 9.57
C LEU A 30 9.25 6.13 10.98
N ALA A 31 8.78 5.20 11.82
CA ALA A 31 9.35 5.00 13.15
C ALA A 31 10.84 4.59 13.07
N LEU A 32 11.19 3.68 12.17
CA LEU A 32 12.59 3.30 11.90
C LEU A 32 13.42 4.48 11.37
N ALA A 33 12.86 5.32 10.49
CA ALA A 33 13.53 6.50 9.98
C ALA A 33 13.83 7.52 11.09
N ILE A 34 12.90 7.72 12.03
CA ILE A 34 13.11 8.57 13.21
C ILE A 34 14.25 8.00 14.07
N ILE A 35 14.24 6.69 14.34
CA ILE A 35 15.34 6.02 15.06
C ILE A 35 16.68 6.18 14.32
N GLY A 36 16.67 6.04 12.98
CA GLY A 36 17.83 6.26 12.13
C GLY A 36 18.42 7.66 12.19
N LEU A 37 17.59 8.67 12.50
CA LEU A 37 18.02 10.07 12.60
C LEU A 37 18.44 10.47 14.01
N SER A 38 17.81 9.92 15.06
CA SER A 38 17.97 10.41 16.44
C SER A 38 18.53 9.40 17.44
N GLY A 39 18.69 8.13 17.05
CA GLY A 39 19.22 7.08 17.91
C GLY A 39 20.73 7.16 18.14
N ASP A 40 21.24 6.32 19.03
CA ASP A 40 22.68 6.08 19.13
C ASP A 40 23.22 5.29 17.92
N ALA A 41 24.54 5.13 17.84
CA ALA A 41 25.18 4.50 16.69
C ALA A 41 24.68 3.06 16.41
N GLU A 42 24.31 2.32 17.46
CA GLU A 42 23.81 0.95 17.32
C GLU A 42 22.36 0.93 16.81
N ALA A 43 21.50 1.77 17.37
CA ALA A 43 20.10 1.90 16.97
C ALA A 43 19.99 2.43 15.53
N GLN A 44 20.78 3.45 15.17
CA GLN A 44 20.81 4.00 13.81
C GLN A 44 21.20 2.92 12.79
N ARG A 45 22.28 2.20 13.05
CA ARG A 45 22.76 1.12 12.17
C ARG A 45 21.69 0.02 12.02
N SER A 46 21.06 -0.37 13.11
CA SER A 46 20.02 -1.41 13.11
C SER A 46 18.79 -0.98 12.31
N ALA A 47 18.34 0.27 12.47
CA ALA A 47 17.21 0.80 11.71
C ALA A 47 17.48 0.78 10.19
N TYR A 48 18.61 1.33 9.76
CA TYR A 48 18.97 1.37 8.35
C TYR A 48 19.22 -0.03 7.75
N MET A 49 19.64 -1.01 8.53
CA MET A 49 19.78 -2.40 8.07
C MET A 49 18.44 -3.07 7.75
N VAL A 50 17.38 -2.77 8.52
CA VAL A 50 16.06 -3.41 8.36
C VAL A 50 15.19 -2.69 7.34
N MET A 51 15.35 -1.37 7.19
CA MET A 51 14.54 -0.54 6.29
C MET A 51 14.44 -1.08 4.84
N PRO A 52 15.53 -1.52 4.17
CA PRO A 52 15.43 -2.10 2.83
C PRO A 52 14.58 -3.39 2.79
N ALA A 53 14.73 -4.27 3.79
CA ALA A 53 13.96 -5.50 3.87
C ALA A 53 12.47 -5.23 4.12
N LEU A 54 12.14 -4.24 4.95
CA LEU A 54 10.76 -3.79 5.15
C LEU A 54 10.18 -3.21 3.86
N THR A 55 10.93 -2.37 3.15
CA THR A 55 10.48 -1.75 1.90
C THR A 55 10.18 -2.80 0.84
N TRP A 56 11.15 -3.67 0.52
CA TRP A 56 11.01 -4.64 -0.56
C TRP A 56 10.17 -5.86 -0.18
N GLY A 57 10.23 -6.30 1.07
CA GLY A 57 9.51 -7.48 1.56
C GLY A 57 8.06 -7.21 1.93
N VAL A 58 7.70 -5.97 2.28
CA VAL A 58 6.37 -5.65 2.82
C VAL A 58 5.72 -4.47 2.11
N ILE A 59 6.39 -3.30 2.06
CA ILE A 59 5.77 -2.07 1.56
C ILE A 59 5.44 -2.18 0.07
N VAL A 60 6.41 -2.54 -0.77
CA VAL A 60 6.25 -2.65 -2.24
C VAL A 60 5.19 -3.70 -2.60
N PRO A 61 5.22 -4.94 -2.08
CA PRO A 61 4.19 -5.94 -2.38
C PRO A 61 2.77 -5.51 -1.97
N LEU A 62 2.61 -4.88 -0.80
CA LEU A 62 1.31 -4.41 -0.33
C LEU A 62 0.79 -3.22 -1.12
N ALA A 63 1.66 -2.30 -1.53
CA ALA A 63 1.30 -1.19 -2.43
C ALA A 63 0.84 -1.70 -3.80
N ALA A 64 1.60 -2.62 -4.41
CA ALA A 64 1.26 -3.24 -5.69
C ALA A 64 -0.06 -4.03 -5.61
N THR A 65 -0.26 -4.77 -4.52
CA THR A 65 -1.51 -5.52 -4.27
C THR A 65 -2.69 -4.56 -4.09
N THR A 66 -2.51 -3.49 -3.32
CA THR A 66 -3.54 -2.46 -3.10
C THR A 66 -3.99 -1.83 -4.41
N LEU A 67 -3.04 -1.45 -5.27
CA LEU A 67 -3.31 -0.89 -6.58
C LEU A 67 -4.07 -1.87 -7.47
N THR A 68 -3.56 -3.09 -7.59
CA THR A 68 -4.15 -4.13 -8.45
C THR A 68 -5.57 -4.47 -8.01
N VAL A 69 -5.77 -4.75 -6.72
CA VAL A 69 -7.09 -5.09 -6.17
C VAL A 69 -8.03 -3.88 -6.23
N GLY A 70 -7.53 -2.65 -6.04
CA GLY A 70 -8.32 -1.43 -6.17
C GLY A 70 -8.88 -1.23 -7.59
N VAL A 71 -8.05 -1.46 -8.62
CA VAL A 71 -8.51 -1.44 -10.02
C VAL A 71 -9.56 -2.52 -10.25
N VAL A 72 -9.29 -3.76 -9.86
CA VAL A 72 -10.23 -4.89 -9.99
C VAL A 72 -11.56 -4.58 -9.29
N GLN A 73 -11.52 -4.02 -8.09
CA GLN A 73 -12.70 -3.64 -7.32
C GLN A 73 -13.50 -2.54 -8.02
N SER A 74 -12.83 -1.53 -8.59
CA SER A 74 -13.50 -0.45 -9.31
C SER A 74 -14.22 -0.94 -10.57
N LEU A 75 -13.62 -1.87 -11.31
CA LEU A 75 -14.19 -2.44 -12.54
C LEU A 75 -15.31 -3.46 -12.26
N GLY A 76 -15.18 -4.24 -11.20
CA GLY A 76 -16.14 -5.28 -10.84
C GLY A 76 -17.32 -4.82 -9.98
N THR A 77 -17.39 -3.53 -9.65
CA THR A 77 -18.49 -2.96 -8.84
C THR A 77 -19.11 -1.75 -9.55
N PRO A 78 -20.31 -1.29 -9.14
CA PRO A 78 -20.97 -0.13 -9.75
C PRO A 78 -20.20 1.19 -9.63
N TRP A 79 -19.13 1.23 -8.83
CA TRP A 79 -18.28 2.39 -8.65
C TRP A 79 -17.60 2.78 -9.96
N GLY A 80 -17.09 1.84 -10.75
CA GLY A 80 -16.35 2.16 -11.98
C GLY A 80 -15.01 2.87 -11.70
N LEU A 81 -14.14 2.89 -12.71
CA LEU A 81 -12.82 3.52 -12.60
C LEU A 81 -12.92 5.06 -12.68
N PHE A 82 -13.75 5.57 -13.59
CA PHE A 82 -13.84 7.00 -13.92
C PHE A 82 -15.15 7.67 -13.50
N ARG A 83 -16.06 6.93 -12.87
CA ARG A 83 -17.39 7.46 -12.51
C ARG A 83 -17.32 8.47 -11.37
N TYR A 84 -16.36 8.29 -10.47
CA TYR A 84 -16.21 9.09 -9.28
C TYR A 84 -14.77 9.54 -9.10
N TYR A 85 -14.56 10.85 -8.97
CA TYR A 85 -13.24 11.46 -8.89
C TYR A 85 -12.38 10.87 -7.76
N TRP A 86 -12.99 10.51 -6.62
CA TRP A 86 -12.25 9.95 -5.48
C TRP A 86 -11.64 8.57 -5.77
N VAL A 87 -12.18 7.79 -6.73
CA VAL A 87 -11.59 6.51 -7.13
C VAL A 87 -10.29 6.77 -7.89
N ILE A 88 -10.34 7.67 -8.89
CA ILE A 88 -9.17 8.05 -9.68
C ILE A 88 -8.09 8.65 -8.77
N VAL A 89 -8.45 9.59 -7.89
CA VAL A 89 -7.49 10.24 -6.98
C VAL A 89 -6.77 9.21 -6.13
N LYS A 90 -7.48 8.24 -5.53
CA LYS A 90 -6.85 7.17 -4.73
C LYS A 90 -5.88 6.35 -5.56
N LEU A 91 -6.28 5.94 -6.78
CA LEU A 91 -5.42 5.14 -7.65
C LEU A 91 -4.17 5.90 -8.10
N VAL A 92 -4.31 7.17 -8.47
CA VAL A 92 -3.17 8.03 -8.84
C VAL A 92 -2.22 8.19 -7.67
N LEU A 93 -2.72 8.44 -6.46
CA LEU A 93 -1.89 8.51 -5.26
C LEU A 93 -1.15 7.19 -4.99
N THR A 94 -1.82 6.04 -5.15
CA THR A 94 -1.17 4.73 -5.00
C THR A 94 -0.11 4.47 -6.07
N VAL A 95 -0.35 4.88 -7.32
CA VAL A 95 0.64 4.79 -8.41
C VAL A 95 1.86 5.66 -8.11
N ILE A 96 1.66 6.91 -7.70
CA ILE A 96 2.76 7.81 -7.34
C ILE A 96 3.57 7.22 -6.19
N ALA A 97 2.91 6.73 -5.14
CA ALA A 97 3.59 6.08 -4.02
C ALA A 97 4.42 4.87 -4.49
N LEU A 98 3.86 4.01 -5.36
CA LEU A 98 4.58 2.86 -5.88
C LEU A 98 5.77 3.27 -6.76
N ILE A 99 5.64 4.30 -7.59
CA ILE A 99 6.75 4.83 -8.39
C ILE A 99 7.88 5.32 -7.47
N VAL A 100 7.54 6.11 -6.44
CA VAL A 100 8.51 6.61 -5.46
C VAL A 100 9.23 5.48 -4.74
N LEU A 101 8.55 4.35 -4.47
CA LEU A 101 9.17 3.20 -3.82
C LEU A 101 10.11 2.40 -4.74
N LEU A 102 10.01 2.57 -6.06
CA LEU A 102 10.76 1.79 -7.06
C LEU A 102 11.96 2.53 -7.65
N ILE A 103 12.13 3.81 -7.34
CA ILE A 103 13.26 4.65 -7.77
C ILE A 103 14.24 4.88 -6.62
#